data_AF-Q9SD25-F1
#
_entry.id   AF-Q9SD25-F1
#
_cell.length_a   1.000
_cell.length_b   1.000
_cell.length_c   1.000
_cell.angle_alpha   90.00
_cell.angle_beta   90.00
_cell.angle_gamma   90.00
#
_symmetry.space_group_name_H-M   'P 1'
#
loop_
_entity.id
_entity.type
_entity.pdbx_description
1 polymer ?
#
loop_
_entity_poly.entity_id
_entity_poly.type
_entity_poly.pdbx_seq_one_letter_code
_entity_poly.pdbx_strand_id
1 'polypeptide(L)' 'MFFALCVALSGREVNKTRRTVNGVDHKDFFRDGKVGDWKNHLSVTLETENKIDMTIKEKFQGSGTQD' A
#
# COMPACT_ATOMS: atom_id res chain seq x y z
N MET A 1 0.12 7.03 -12.52
CA MET A 1 -0.68 8.19 -12.04
C MET A 1 -0.78 8.23 -10.51
N PHE A 2 -1.22 7.17 -9.84
CA PHE A 2 -1.35 7.12 -8.37
C PHE A 2 -0.06 7.44 -7.59
N PHE A 3 1.08 6.87 -8.00
CA PHE A 3 2.36 7.12 -7.33
C PHE A 3 2.73 8.61 -7.32
N ALA A 4 2.60 9.28 -8.47
CA ALA A 4 2.91 10.71 -8.61
C ALA A 4 2.01 11.59 -7.74
N LEU A 5 0.72 11.23 -7.61
CA LEU A 5 -0.21 11.94 -6.74
C LEU A 5 0.17 11.80 -5.27
N CYS A 6 0.52 10.58 -4.81
CA CYS A 6 0.99 10.36 -3.44
C CYS A 6 2.19 11.24 -3.11
N VAL A 7 3.20 11.27 -3.99
CA VAL A 7 4.40 12.09 -3.82
C VAL A 7 4.06 13.58 -3.78
N ALA A 8 3.18 14.04 -4.67
CA ALA A 8 2.78 15.45 -4.71
C ALA A 8 2.04 15.89 -3.43
N LEU A 9 1.19 15.03 -2.87
CA LEU A 9 0.44 15.34 -1.66
C LEU A 9 1.28 15.22 -0.39
N SER A 10 2.16 14.23 -0.29
CA SER A 10 3.04 14.04 0.87
C SER A 10 4.02 15.21 1.06
N GLY A 11 4.35 15.92 -0.03
CA GLY A 11 5.22 17.09 -0.01
C GLY A 11 4.61 18.35 0.62
N ARG A 12 3.28 18.43 0.75
CA ARG A 12 2.57 19.65 1.19
C ARG A 12 2.70 19.87 2.70
N GLU A 13 2.85 21.13 3.09
CA GLU A 13 3.06 21.53 4.49
C GLU A 13 1.97 21.00 5.42
N VAL A 14 0.70 21.15 5.02
CA VAL A 14 -0.45 20.66 5.79
C VAL A 14 -0.39 19.15 6.05
N ASN A 15 0.21 18.38 5.15
CA ASN A 15 0.31 16.93 5.28
C ASN A 15 1.56 16.49 6.06
N LYS A 16 2.51 17.39 6.32
CA LYS A 16 3.72 17.09 7.10
C LYS A 16 3.59 17.48 8.58
N THR A 17 2.83 18.52 8.88
CA THR A 17 2.87 19.18 10.19
C THR A 17 1.58 19.13 10.99
N ARG A 18 0.44 18.87 10.34
CA ARG A 18 -0.87 18.90 11.01
C ARG A 18 -1.30 17.50 11.45
N ARG A 19 -2.29 17.50 12.34
CA ARG A 19 -2.98 16.33 12.87
C ARG A 19 -4.46 16.40 12.55
N THR A 20 -5.08 15.23 12.43
CA THR A 20 -6.53 15.07 12.39
C THR A 20 -7.16 15.46 13.73
N VAL A 21 -8.48 15.62 13.75
CA VAL A 21 -9.25 15.85 14.97
C VAL A 21 -9.10 14.73 16.01
N ASN A 22 -8.78 13.52 15.56
CA ASN A 22 -8.54 12.34 16.41
C ASN A 22 -7.06 12.18 16.81
N GLY A 23 -6.19 13.15 16.48
CA GLY A 23 -4.78 13.16 16.89
C GLY A 23 -3.80 12.42 15.98
N VAL A 24 -4.26 11.78 14.89
CA VAL A 24 -3.38 11.13 13.91
C VAL A 24 -2.60 12.17 13.11
N ASP A 25 -1.27 12.04 13.01
CA ASP A 25 -0.44 12.93 12.18
C ASP A 25 -0.78 12.73 10.70
N HIS A 26 -0.97 13.82 9.95
CA HIS A 26 -1.32 13.70 8.53
C HIS A 26 -0.28 12.95 7.69
N LYS A 27 1.00 13.02 8.10
CA LYS A 27 2.10 12.33 7.41
C LYS A 27 1.92 10.82 7.43
N ASP A 28 1.20 10.27 8.42
CA ASP A 28 1.02 8.83 8.59
C ASP A 28 0.14 8.23 7.48
N PHE A 29 -0.67 9.06 6.80
CA PHE A 29 -1.43 8.64 5.61
C PHE A 29 -0.55 8.52 4.35
N PHE A 30 0.66 9.08 4.36
CA PHE A 30 1.55 9.13 3.20
C PHE A 30 2.86 8.37 3.47
N ARG A 31 2.84 7.06 3.18
CA ARG A 31 4.03 6.19 3.20
C ARG A 31 4.83 6.32 1.87
N ASP A 32 5.72 5.39 1.61
CA ASP A 32 6.56 5.31 0.41
C ASP A 32 5.80 5.28 -0.93
N GLY A 33 4.52 4.87 -0.93
CA GLY A 33 3.70 4.76 -2.13
C GLY A 33 4.17 3.69 -3.12
N LYS A 34 5.21 2.90 -2.82
CA LYS A 34 5.87 1.97 -3.74
C LYS A 34 5.10 0.65 -3.88
N VAL A 35 4.99 0.17 -5.12
CA VAL A 35 4.55 -1.20 -5.41
C VAL A 35 5.64 -2.17 -4.96
N GLY A 36 5.25 -3.27 -4.32
CA GLY A 36 6.16 -4.33 -3.87
C GLY A 36 6.77 -4.14 -2.49
N ASP A 37 6.50 -3.04 -1.79
CA ASP A 37 7.09 -2.77 -0.47
C ASP A 37 6.67 -3.79 0.61
N TRP A 38 5.60 -4.56 0.40
CA TRP A 38 5.20 -5.66 1.29
C TRP A 38 6.34 -6.66 1.53
N LYS A 39 7.25 -6.83 0.56
CA LYS A 39 8.41 -7.71 0.67
C LYS A 39 9.41 -7.29 1.75
N ASN A 40 9.39 -6.01 2.16
CA ASN A 40 10.24 -5.49 3.22
C ASN A 40 9.69 -5.76 4.63
N HIS A 41 8.38 -6.05 4.75
CA HIS A 41 7.70 -6.20 6.04
C HIS A 41 7.30 -7.63 6.34
N LEU A 42 7.11 -8.45 5.30
CA LEU A 42 6.84 -9.87 5.46
C LEU A 42 8.17 -10.63 5.37
N SER A 43 8.40 -11.62 6.25
CA SER A 43 9.44 -12.61 6.01
C SER A 43 9.01 -13.47 4.83
N VAL A 44 9.35 -12.98 3.65
CA VAL A 44 8.92 -13.57 2.39
C VAL A 44 9.76 -14.81 2.13
N THR A 45 9.19 -15.97 2.44
CA THR A 45 9.65 -17.22 1.84
C THR A 45 8.89 -17.45 0.53
N LEU A 46 9.48 -18.18 -0.41
CA LEU A 46 8.79 -18.57 -1.66
C LEU A 46 7.45 -19.27 -1.37
N GLU A 47 7.38 -20.02 -0.26
CA GLU A 47 6.15 -20.66 0.20
C GLU A 47 5.08 -19.63 0.61
N THR A 48 5.47 -18.56 1.30
CA THR A 48 4.55 -17.50 1.72
C THR A 48 4.04 -16.69 0.53
N GLU A 49 4.89 -16.38 -0.47
CA GLU A 49 4.44 -15.72 -1.72
C GLU A 49 3.42 -16.59 -2.44
N ASN A 50 3.75 -17.87 -2.67
CA ASN A 50 2.87 -18.79 -3.36
C ASN A 50 1.53 -18.98 -2.64
N LYS A 51 1.52 -19.01 -1.30
CA LYS A 51 0.27 -19.09 -0.52
C LYS A 51 -0.62 -17.88 -0.74
N ILE A 52 -0.06 -16.67 -0.78
CA ILE A 52 -0.83 -15.45 -1.05
C ILE A 52 -1.37 -15.48 -2.48
N ASP A 53 -0.52 -15.80 -3.46
CA ASP A 53 -0.92 -15.84 -4.87
C ASP A 53 -2.01 -16.90 -5.13
N MET A 54 -1.88 -18.09 -4.54
CA MET A 54 -2.90 -19.13 -4.61
C MET A 54 -4.22 -18.66 -3.98
N THR A 55 -4.15 -18.02 -2.81
CA THR A 55 -5.36 -17.50 -2.13
C THR A 55 -6.06 -16.44 -2.99
N ILE A 56 -5.30 -15.51 -3.58
CA ILE A 56 -5.86 -14.49 -4.48
C ILE A 56 -6.50 -15.18 -5.69
N LYS A 57 -5.82 -16.14 -6.30
CA LYS A 57 -6.36 -16.86 -7.46
C LYS A 57 -7.64 -17.62 -7.14
N GLU A 58 -7.68 -18.35 -6.05
CA GLU A 58 -8.87 -19.10 -5.64
C GLU A 58 -10.06 -18.17 -5.33
N LYS A 59 -9.83 -16.99 -4.75
CA LYS A 59 -10.89 -16.06 -4.37
C LYS A 59 -11.42 -15.20 -5.52
N PHE A 60 -10.57 -14.89 -6.50
CA PHE A 60 -10.91 -13.97 -7.60
C PHE A 60 -10.99 -14.67 -8.97
N GLN A 61 -10.77 -15.99 -9.03
CA GLN A 61 -11.05 -16.79 -10.22
C GLN A 61 -12.47 -16.54 -10.73
N GLY A 62 -12.57 -16.11 -11.99
CA GLY A 62 -13.85 -15.83 -12.65
C GLY A 62 -14.50 -14.49 -12.32
N SER A 63 -13.86 -13.62 -11.50
CA SER A 63 -14.36 -12.27 -11.25
C SER A 63 -14.05 -11.27 -12.37
N GLY A 64 -13.30 -11.69 -13.40
CA GLY A 64 -12.78 -10.81 -14.46
C GLY A 64 -11.76 -9.80 -13.96
N THR A 65 -11.14 -10.06 -12.80
CA THR A 65 -10.20 -9.14 -12.13
C THR A 65 -8.81 -9.74 -11.98
N GLN A 66 -8.45 -10.74 -12.79
CA GLN A 66 -7.11 -11.33 -12.77
C GLN A 66 -6.27 -10.94 -13.99
N ASP A 67 -6.77 -9.97 -14.74
CA ASP A 67 -6.30 -9.49 -16.03
C ASP A 67 -5.71 -8.08 -15.88
#